data_AF-A0A6J6D2T1-F1
#
_entry.id   AF-A0A6J6D2T1-F1
#
_cell.length_a   1.000
_cell.length_b   1.000
_cell.length_c   1.000
_cell.angle_alpha   90.00
_cell.angle_beta   90.00
_cell.angle_gamma   90.00
#
_symmetry.space_group_name_H-M   'P 1'
#
loop_
_entity.id
_entity.type
_entity.pdbx_description
1 polymer ?
#
loop_
_entity_poly.entity_id
_entity_poly.type
_entity_poly.pdbx_seq_one_letter_code
_entity_poly.pdbx_strand_id
1 'polypeptide(L)'
;MLVGFFLALLCFGMNPAGLADPWNPEFVILAVFATAVASWRCVFGDRVAAIALVLLASFAVQCHVGSALPVALLVGIGGVALVARSVRGTNRSHDRRTALIAAVVAFVCWIPPIIEQFTQSPGNLRLIYGFLRNPPLETTGLATGVQIMFRFLSIPGNWVRGAEPSLINSAIDTSGWAIPWALIALCVASWWAWRKHWRNELALCGIAGALIIAGAIAASRIVGAPSPYLLRWMWAIAAFTWLAIAAVALRQIALTSLGRRHATNLVVVATILVLVAMLIRGVNLTPLRLSESWTRAIAALTPPTLAALEGLPEPIFLVDGYGLDGSAGLDVLAQAEEAGIDVRRGPSWAYIYGDKRTIERSQAASELLFLTDSARLEMQTNPDYREIFSYDPLTPDQRAEFNALVSKYAAFDAQPGMSTLDQVRVQEQLLQKWTQAELAAKSPSADFKRYFKLLLDGPIVSVFVSNGPPR
;
A
#
# COMPACT_ATOMS: atom_id res chain seq x y z
N MET A 1 -0.85 28.38 -0.89
CA MET A 1 0.41 28.25 -0.13
C MET A 1 0.34 27.15 0.93
N LEU A 2 -0.47 27.27 1.99
CA LEU A 2 -0.47 26.25 3.07
C LEU A 2 -0.85 24.83 2.60
N VAL A 3 -1.83 24.69 1.71
CA VAL A 3 -2.16 23.39 1.09
C VAL A 3 -0.95 22.81 0.33
N GLY A 4 -0.23 23.66 -0.42
CA GLY A 4 0.96 23.24 -1.16
C GLY A 4 2.10 22.79 -0.25
N PHE A 5 2.27 23.44 0.91
CA PHE A 5 3.23 23.00 1.93
C PHE A 5 2.93 21.58 2.42
N PHE A 6 1.67 21.28 2.77
CA PHE A 6 1.29 19.95 3.24
C PHE A 6 1.33 18.89 2.15
N LEU A 7 1.02 19.27 0.90
CA LEU A 7 1.21 18.40 -0.26
C LEU A 7 2.70 18.06 -0.43
N ALA A 8 3.60 19.06 -0.35
CA ALA A 8 5.04 18.83 -0.41
C ALA A 8 5.54 17.94 0.73
N LEU A 9 5.01 18.11 1.95
CA LEU A 9 5.34 17.23 3.08
C LEU A 9 4.86 15.79 2.89
N LEU A 10 3.66 15.59 2.32
CA LEU A 10 3.17 14.26 1.96
C LEU A 10 4.08 13.61 0.93
N CYS A 11 4.43 14.30 -0.15
CA CYS A 11 5.37 13.81 -1.16
C CYS A 11 6.75 13.50 -0.56
N PHE A 12 7.22 14.33 0.37
CA PHE A 12 8.46 14.09 1.10
C PHE A 12 8.38 12.82 1.96
N GLY A 13 7.26 12.60 2.63
CA GLY A 13 7.02 11.41 3.45
C GLY A 13 6.86 10.14 2.63
N MET A 14 6.15 10.19 1.51
CA MET A 14 5.99 9.06 0.58
C MET A 14 7.33 8.57 0.00
N ASN A 15 8.38 9.40 0.06
CA ASN A 15 9.67 9.20 -0.61
C ASN A 15 9.49 9.20 -2.14
N PRO A 16 10.39 9.81 -2.92
CA PRO A 16 10.33 9.75 -4.38
C PRO A 16 10.17 8.32 -4.96
N ALA A 17 10.64 7.28 -4.27
CA ALA A 17 10.40 5.89 -4.67
C ALA A 17 8.90 5.50 -4.60
N GLY A 18 8.18 5.87 -3.55
CA GLY A 18 6.73 5.61 -3.44
C GLY A 18 5.91 6.44 -4.44
N LEU A 19 6.40 7.61 -4.86
CA LEU A 19 5.78 8.38 -5.95
C LEU A 19 5.97 7.75 -7.34
N ALA A 20 7.02 6.95 -7.51
CA ALA A 20 7.30 6.24 -8.76
C ALA A 20 6.69 4.83 -8.79
N ASP A 21 6.27 4.31 -7.64
CA ASP A 21 5.63 3.01 -7.52
C ASP A 21 4.19 3.09 -8.06
N PRO A 22 3.85 2.37 -9.16
CA PRO A 22 2.51 2.37 -9.74
C PRO A 22 1.45 1.69 -8.85
N TRP A 23 1.79 1.27 -7.63
CA TRP A 23 0.89 0.58 -6.72
C TRP A 23 -0.21 1.47 -6.13
N ASN A 24 -1.43 0.95 -6.10
CA ASN A 24 -2.64 1.68 -5.73
C ASN A 24 -2.66 2.30 -4.30
N PRO A 25 -1.99 1.75 -3.26
CA PRO A 25 -1.94 2.37 -1.94
C PRO A 25 -1.13 3.66 -1.88
N GLU A 26 -0.27 3.94 -2.86
CA GLU A 26 0.51 5.19 -2.93
C GLU A 26 -0.34 6.34 -3.49
N PHE A 27 -1.00 6.14 -4.64
CA PHE A 27 -1.78 7.21 -5.29
C PHE A 27 -3.01 7.63 -4.50
N VAL A 28 -3.63 6.72 -3.76
CA VAL A 28 -4.82 7.04 -2.97
C VAL A 28 -4.52 8.10 -1.90
N ILE A 29 -3.29 8.19 -1.39
CA ILE A 29 -2.90 9.19 -0.38
C ILE A 29 -3.16 10.61 -0.90
N LEU A 30 -2.63 10.91 -2.09
CA LEU A 30 -2.76 12.22 -2.72
C LEU A 30 -4.21 12.49 -3.13
N ALA A 31 -4.91 11.47 -3.63
CA ALA A 31 -6.31 11.57 -4.03
C ALA A 31 -7.23 11.90 -2.84
N VAL A 32 -7.08 11.22 -1.70
CA VAL A 32 -7.86 11.49 -0.48
C VAL A 32 -7.55 12.88 0.07
N PHE A 33 -6.29 13.29 0.08
CA PHE A 33 -5.91 14.64 0.52
C PHE A 33 -6.52 15.72 -0.36
N ALA A 34 -6.42 15.56 -1.68
CA ALA A 34 -7.00 16.50 -2.64
C ALA A 34 -8.53 16.54 -2.56
N THR A 35 -9.18 15.39 -2.33
CA THR A 35 -10.63 15.28 -2.08
C THR A 35 -11.03 16.05 -0.81
N ALA A 36 -10.25 15.96 0.27
CA ALA A 36 -10.51 16.69 1.51
C ALA A 36 -10.41 18.20 1.31
N VAL A 37 -9.38 18.66 0.60
CA VAL A 37 -9.22 20.08 0.23
C VAL A 37 -10.38 20.55 -0.67
N ALA A 38 -10.73 19.77 -1.69
CA ALA A 38 -11.84 20.10 -2.59
C ALA A 38 -13.16 20.20 -1.82
N SER A 39 -13.44 19.27 -0.91
CA SER A 39 -14.63 19.30 -0.05
C SER A 39 -14.69 20.57 0.82
N TRP A 40 -13.57 20.95 1.46
CA TRP A 40 -13.49 22.21 2.19
C TRP A 40 -13.76 23.43 1.30
N ARG A 41 -13.18 23.48 0.11
CA ARG A 41 -13.39 24.58 -0.85
C ARG A 41 -14.84 24.67 -1.34
N CYS A 42 -15.52 23.52 -1.49
CA CYS A 42 -16.94 23.46 -1.82
C CYS A 42 -17.82 24.15 -0.78
N VAL A 43 -17.50 23.99 0.51
CA VAL A 43 -18.24 24.62 1.62
C VAL A 43 -18.26 26.14 1.47
N PHE A 44 -17.19 26.74 0.95
CA PHE A 44 -17.06 28.18 0.71
C PHE A 44 -17.42 28.61 -0.71
N GLY A 45 -17.97 27.69 -1.49
CA GLY A 45 -18.62 27.96 -2.75
C GLY A 45 -17.74 27.97 -4.00
N ASP A 46 -16.55 27.40 -3.89
CA ASP A 46 -15.68 27.16 -5.04
C ASP A 46 -16.28 26.09 -5.97
N ARG A 47 -16.71 26.52 -7.16
CA ARG A 47 -17.43 25.67 -8.12
C ARG A 47 -16.49 24.71 -8.85
N VAL A 48 -15.25 25.13 -9.09
CA VAL A 48 -14.24 24.25 -9.70
C VAL A 48 -13.90 23.14 -8.73
N ALA A 49 -13.76 23.46 -7.43
CA ALA A 49 -13.56 22.47 -6.39
C ALA A 49 -14.72 21.46 -6.30
N ALA A 50 -15.96 21.84 -6.60
CA ALA A 50 -17.10 20.92 -6.59
C ALA A 50 -17.01 19.85 -7.69
N ILE A 51 -16.54 20.24 -8.88
CA ILE A 51 -16.31 19.31 -9.98
C ILE A 51 -15.10 18.43 -9.67
N ALA A 52 -14.01 19.05 -9.19
CA ALA A 52 -12.79 18.34 -8.79
C ALA A 52 -13.06 17.33 -7.65
N LEU A 53 -13.92 17.67 -6.69
CA LEU A 53 -14.31 16.81 -5.59
C LEU A 53 -14.86 15.48 -6.09
N VAL A 54 -15.77 15.50 -7.07
CA VAL A 54 -16.36 14.28 -7.63
C VAL A 54 -15.35 13.46 -8.42
N LEU A 55 -14.52 14.12 -9.24
CA LEU A 55 -13.48 13.45 -10.02
C LEU A 55 -12.48 12.75 -9.11
N LEU A 56 -11.91 13.48 -8.15
CA LEU A 56 -10.90 12.98 -7.22
C LEU A 56 -11.47 11.94 -6.25
N ALA A 57 -12.72 12.12 -5.80
CA ALA A 57 -13.41 11.13 -4.99
C ALA A 57 -13.62 9.81 -5.77
N SER A 58 -14.06 9.89 -7.02
CA SER A 58 -14.26 8.70 -7.85
C SER A 58 -12.95 7.97 -8.07
N PHE A 59 -11.88 8.70 -8.38
CA PHE A 59 -10.54 8.14 -8.49
C PHE A 59 -10.07 7.49 -7.17
N ALA A 60 -10.22 8.16 -6.03
CA ALA A 60 -9.79 7.64 -4.73
C ALA A 60 -10.48 6.30 -4.36
N VAL A 61 -11.81 6.23 -4.53
CA VAL A 61 -12.59 5.03 -4.21
C VAL A 61 -12.25 3.87 -5.15
N GLN A 62 -12.12 4.14 -6.46
CA GLN A 62 -11.79 3.12 -7.45
C GLN A 62 -10.32 2.66 -7.34
N CYS A 63 -9.41 3.55 -6.92
CA CYS A 63 -8.01 3.22 -6.66
C CYS A 63 -7.86 2.34 -5.41
N HIS A 64 -8.60 2.61 -4.34
CA HIS A 64 -8.51 1.85 -3.10
C HIS A 64 -9.80 1.91 -2.27
N VAL A 65 -10.52 0.79 -2.24
CA VAL A 65 -11.86 0.69 -1.60
C VAL A 65 -11.85 1.02 -0.11
N GLY A 66 -10.73 0.81 0.60
CA GLY A 66 -10.57 1.21 2.00
C GLY A 66 -10.82 2.71 2.26
N SER A 67 -10.66 3.56 1.25
CA SER A 67 -10.93 5.00 1.34
C SER A 67 -12.41 5.38 1.12
N ALA A 68 -13.28 4.42 0.77
CA ALA A 68 -14.66 4.69 0.37
C ALA A 68 -15.46 5.45 1.44
N LEU A 69 -15.35 5.05 2.71
CA LEU A 69 -16.08 5.70 3.80
C LEU A 69 -15.67 7.17 4.02
N PRO A 70 -14.38 7.52 4.25
CA PRO A 70 -13.98 8.92 4.37
C PRO A 70 -14.24 9.74 3.11
N VAL A 71 -14.09 9.16 1.91
CA VAL A 71 -14.38 9.86 0.66
C VAL A 71 -15.88 10.14 0.50
N ALA A 72 -16.75 9.18 0.80
CA ALA A 72 -18.21 9.37 0.77
C ALA A 72 -18.65 10.47 1.73
N LEU A 73 -18.05 10.54 2.93
CA LEU A 73 -18.26 11.62 3.88
C LEU A 73 -17.88 12.99 3.28
N LEU A 74 -16.70 13.10 2.64
CA LEU A 74 -16.24 14.35 2.02
C LEU A 74 -17.14 14.80 0.87
N VAL A 75 -17.59 13.86 0.02
CA VAL A 75 -18.56 14.12 -1.04
C VAL A 75 -19.89 14.57 -0.45
N GLY A 76 -20.35 13.94 0.64
CA GLY A 76 -21.55 14.33 1.36
C GLY A 76 -21.48 15.77 1.88
N ILE A 77 -20.38 16.16 2.53
CA ILE A 77 -20.17 17.52 3.03
C ILE A 77 -20.20 18.54 1.88
N GLY A 78 -19.44 18.30 0.82
CA GLY A 78 -19.38 19.22 -0.33
C GLY A 78 -20.70 19.27 -1.11
N GLY A 79 -21.37 18.13 -1.27
CA GLY A 79 -22.66 17.99 -1.94
C GLY A 79 -23.78 18.71 -1.21
N VAL A 80 -23.89 18.54 0.12
CA VAL A 80 -24.86 19.27 0.95
C VAL A 80 -24.62 20.78 0.85
N ALA A 81 -23.37 21.23 0.91
CA ALA A 81 -23.05 22.65 0.75
C ALA A 81 -23.47 23.19 -0.62
N LEU A 82 -23.18 22.45 -1.70
CA LEU A 82 -23.57 22.82 -3.06
C LEU A 82 -25.09 22.86 -3.23
N VAL A 83 -25.80 21.83 -2.74
CA VAL A 83 -27.28 21.75 -2.81
C VAL A 83 -27.91 22.89 -2.02
N ALA A 84 -27.47 23.13 -0.78
CA ALA A 84 -27.98 24.23 0.04
C ALA A 84 -27.83 25.59 -0.67
N ARG A 85 -26.69 25.83 -1.33
CA ARG A 85 -26.45 27.05 -2.12
C ARG A 85 -27.28 27.12 -3.39
N SER A 86 -27.48 25.98 -4.08
CA SER A 86 -28.32 25.91 -5.29
C SER A 86 -29.81 26.18 -5.03
N VAL A 87 -30.27 25.98 -3.79
CA VAL A 87 -31.65 26.22 -3.36
C VAL A 87 -31.81 27.60 -2.72
N ARG A 88 -30.86 28.02 -1.86
CA ARG A 88 -31.02 29.21 -1.01
C ARG A 88 -30.12 30.38 -1.39
N GLY A 89 -29.02 30.15 -2.13
CA GLY A 89 -28.01 31.17 -2.44
C GLY A 89 -28.48 32.24 -3.43
N THR A 90 -27.68 33.27 -3.65
CA THR A 90 -27.95 34.34 -4.64
C THR A 90 -27.60 33.91 -6.06
N ASN A 91 -26.64 33.01 -6.24
CA ASN A 91 -26.14 32.52 -7.53
C ASN A 91 -26.65 31.11 -7.90
N ARG A 92 -27.94 30.83 -7.64
CA ARG A 92 -28.55 29.50 -7.77
C ARG A 92 -28.35 28.86 -9.14
N SER A 93 -28.48 29.63 -10.21
CA SER A 93 -28.33 29.13 -11.58
C SER A 93 -26.94 28.54 -11.83
N HIS A 94 -25.88 29.26 -11.43
CA HIS A 94 -24.50 28.77 -11.57
C HIS A 94 -24.23 27.55 -10.69
N ASP A 95 -24.79 27.51 -9.49
CA ASP A 95 -24.59 26.38 -8.57
C ASP A 95 -25.37 25.13 -9.03
N ARG A 96 -26.56 25.29 -9.63
CA ARG A 96 -27.29 24.20 -10.31
C ARG A 96 -26.54 23.68 -11.53
N ARG A 97 -25.99 24.56 -12.36
CA ARG A 97 -25.14 24.18 -13.49
C ARG A 97 -23.91 23.40 -13.02
N THR A 98 -23.28 23.86 -11.93
CA THR A 98 -22.13 23.16 -11.32
C THR A 98 -22.54 21.78 -10.82
N ALA A 99 -23.69 21.66 -10.14
CA ALA A 99 -24.22 20.37 -9.68
C ALA A 99 -24.51 19.42 -10.85
N LEU A 100 -25.06 19.93 -11.96
CA LEU A 100 -25.29 19.14 -13.17
C LEU A 100 -23.96 18.65 -13.76
N ILE A 101 -22.96 19.53 -13.89
CA ILE A 101 -21.63 19.13 -14.40
C ILE A 101 -21.00 18.08 -13.49
N ALA A 102 -21.04 18.29 -12.17
CA ALA A 102 -20.54 17.33 -11.20
C ALA A 102 -21.26 15.97 -11.30
N ALA A 103 -22.59 15.97 -11.51
CA ALA A 103 -23.36 14.75 -11.73
C ALA A 103 -22.98 14.03 -13.04
N VAL A 104 -22.76 14.78 -14.14
CA VAL A 104 -22.26 14.21 -15.40
C VAL A 104 -20.87 13.62 -15.23
N VAL A 105 -19.96 14.31 -14.52
CA VAL A 105 -18.63 13.78 -14.21
C VAL A 105 -18.72 12.51 -13.36
N ALA A 106 -19.57 12.48 -12.32
CA ALA A 106 -19.83 11.28 -11.54
C ALA A 106 -20.31 10.14 -12.44
N PHE A 107 -21.30 10.40 -13.28
CA PHE A 107 -21.84 9.40 -14.20
C PHE A 107 -20.74 8.83 -15.10
N VAL A 108 -19.98 9.69 -15.78
CA VAL A 108 -18.88 9.30 -16.68
C VAL A 108 -17.82 8.47 -15.96
N CYS A 109 -17.36 8.90 -14.79
CA CYS A 109 -16.36 8.17 -14.00
C CYS A 109 -16.83 6.80 -13.54
N TRP A 110 -18.14 6.57 -13.44
CA TRP A 110 -18.73 5.32 -12.97
C TRP A 110 -19.36 4.48 -14.08
N ILE A 111 -19.25 4.89 -15.36
CA ILE A 111 -19.71 4.07 -16.49
C ILE A 111 -19.13 2.65 -16.42
N PRO A 112 -17.80 2.44 -16.26
CA PRO A 112 -17.25 1.09 -16.21
C PRO A 112 -17.84 0.19 -15.10
N PRO A 113 -17.85 0.59 -13.80
CA PRO A 113 -18.44 -0.25 -12.76
C PRO A 113 -19.95 -0.42 -12.91
N ILE A 114 -20.66 0.54 -13.50
CA ILE A 114 -22.10 0.41 -13.81
C ILE A 114 -22.31 -0.68 -14.87
N ILE A 115 -21.57 -0.63 -15.99
CA ILE A 115 -21.65 -1.64 -17.05
C ILE A 115 -21.33 -3.02 -16.48
N GLU A 116 -20.24 -3.12 -15.73
CA GLU A 116 -19.80 -4.38 -15.12
C GLU A 116 -20.87 -4.94 -14.17
N GLN A 117 -21.50 -4.08 -13.36
CA GLN A 117 -22.56 -4.48 -12.45
C GLN A 117 -23.79 -5.10 -13.14
N PHE A 118 -24.06 -4.75 -14.41
CA PHE A 118 -25.18 -5.27 -15.19
C PHE A 118 -24.79 -6.37 -16.19
N THR A 119 -23.51 -6.49 -16.52
CA THR A 119 -23.01 -7.47 -17.50
C THR A 119 -22.43 -8.73 -16.86
N GLN A 120 -21.98 -8.64 -15.60
CA GLN A 120 -21.39 -9.76 -14.86
C GLN A 120 -22.34 -10.25 -13.74
N SER A 121 -22.30 -11.55 -13.46
CA SER A 121 -23.08 -12.17 -12.37
C SER A 121 -22.19 -13.06 -11.50
N PRO A 122 -21.82 -12.63 -10.26
CA PRO A 122 -22.14 -11.34 -9.64
C PRO A 122 -21.23 -10.20 -10.12
N GLY A 123 -21.78 -9.00 -10.31
CA GLY A 123 -20.98 -7.79 -10.52
C GLY A 123 -20.24 -7.32 -9.25
N ASN A 124 -19.20 -6.50 -9.44
CA ASN A 124 -18.29 -6.07 -8.37
C ASN A 124 -18.96 -5.42 -7.15
N LEU A 125 -19.99 -4.58 -7.32
CA LEU A 125 -20.64 -3.96 -6.16
C LEU A 125 -21.38 -5.00 -5.31
N ARG A 126 -21.93 -6.05 -5.94
CA ARG A 126 -22.56 -7.16 -5.22
C ARG A 126 -21.53 -7.99 -4.47
N LEU A 127 -20.34 -8.21 -5.05
CA LEU A 127 -19.23 -8.88 -4.39
C LEU A 127 -18.74 -8.09 -3.17
N ILE A 128 -18.50 -6.77 -3.33
CA ILE A 128 -18.09 -5.89 -2.23
C ILE A 128 -19.13 -5.90 -1.10
N TYR A 129 -20.41 -5.75 -1.46
CA TYR A 129 -21.49 -5.81 -0.46
C TYR A 129 -21.56 -7.16 0.25
N GLY A 130 -21.42 -8.27 -0.50
CA GLY A 130 -21.39 -9.62 0.06
C GLY A 130 -20.24 -9.80 1.04
N PHE A 131 -19.04 -9.36 0.67
CA PHE A 131 -17.84 -9.38 1.50
C PHE A 131 -18.02 -8.57 2.79
N LEU A 132 -18.55 -7.35 2.70
CA LEU A 132 -18.76 -6.50 3.87
C LEU A 132 -19.87 -7.02 4.80
N ARG A 133 -20.87 -7.70 4.23
CA ARG A 133 -22.00 -8.25 5.00
C ARG A 133 -21.66 -9.55 5.69
N ASN A 134 -20.93 -10.44 5.01
CA ASN A 134 -20.54 -11.76 5.50
C ASN A 134 -19.03 -11.93 5.31
N PRO A 135 -18.21 -11.26 6.14
CA PRO A 135 -16.77 -11.33 6.00
C PRO A 135 -16.26 -12.76 6.31
N PRO A 136 -15.30 -13.29 5.54
CA PRO A 136 -14.77 -14.64 5.74
C PRO A 136 -13.92 -14.78 7.01
N LEU A 137 -13.41 -13.66 7.54
CA LEU A 137 -12.63 -13.58 8.77
C LEU A 137 -13.21 -12.50 9.67
N GLU A 138 -12.78 -12.50 10.93
CA GLU A 138 -13.15 -11.45 11.86
C GLU A 138 -12.61 -10.08 11.41
N THR A 139 -13.39 -9.05 11.71
CA THR A 139 -12.95 -7.67 11.52
C THR A 139 -12.03 -7.24 12.66
N THR A 140 -11.09 -6.35 12.34
CA THR A 140 -10.10 -5.76 13.27
C THR A 140 -10.71 -5.20 14.57
N GLY A 141 -11.96 -4.71 14.53
CA GLY A 141 -12.70 -4.26 15.71
C GLY A 141 -12.48 -2.79 16.05
N LEU A 142 -13.44 -2.19 16.77
CA LEU A 142 -13.48 -0.74 17.01
C LEU A 142 -12.30 -0.23 17.84
N ALA A 143 -11.94 -0.93 18.91
CA ALA A 143 -10.84 -0.53 19.79
C ALA A 143 -9.51 -0.47 19.01
N THR A 144 -9.21 -1.51 18.23
CA THR A 144 -8.03 -1.59 17.38
C THR A 144 -8.07 -0.52 16.28
N GLY A 145 -9.21 -0.29 15.63
CA GLY A 145 -9.37 0.77 14.62
C GLY A 145 -9.08 2.17 15.18
N VAL A 146 -9.52 2.46 16.40
CA VAL A 146 -9.20 3.73 17.11
C VAL A 146 -7.70 3.81 17.44
N GLN A 147 -7.10 2.73 17.94
CA GLN A 147 -5.67 2.69 18.23
C GLN A 147 -4.81 2.91 16.98
N ILE A 148 -5.19 2.30 15.85
CA ILE A 148 -4.57 2.52 14.54
C ILE A 148 -4.66 4.01 14.17
N MET A 149 -5.85 4.61 14.25
CA MET A 149 -6.02 6.03 13.93
C MET A 149 -5.17 6.93 14.86
N PHE A 150 -5.09 6.61 16.16
CA PHE A 150 -4.25 7.35 17.10
C PHE A 150 -2.77 7.30 16.72
N ARG A 151 -2.27 6.16 16.25
CA ARG A 151 -0.88 6.03 15.79
C ARG A 151 -0.56 6.95 14.61
N PHE A 152 -1.47 7.07 13.64
CA PHE A 152 -1.30 8.03 12.53
C PHE A 152 -1.37 9.50 12.97
N LEU A 153 -2.02 9.78 14.11
CA LEU A 153 -2.11 11.12 14.73
C LEU A 153 -1.01 11.40 15.75
N SER A 154 -0.16 10.42 16.06
CA SER A 154 0.95 10.56 17.00
C SER A 154 2.14 11.31 16.39
N ILE A 155 3.03 11.75 17.28
CA ILE A 155 4.31 12.37 16.94
C ILE A 155 5.41 11.39 17.38
N PRO A 156 6.40 11.09 16.51
CA PRO A 156 6.58 11.70 15.19
C PRO A 156 5.65 11.07 14.13
N GLY A 157 5.08 11.90 13.26
CA GLY A 157 4.09 11.45 12.27
C GLY A 157 4.71 10.56 11.19
N ASN A 158 4.21 9.34 11.05
CA ASN A 158 4.67 8.37 10.05
C ASN A 158 4.60 8.92 8.61
N TRP A 159 3.58 9.75 8.35
CA TRP A 159 3.34 10.41 7.07
C TRP A 159 4.40 11.46 6.66
N VAL A 160 5.26 11.90 7.57
CA VAL A 160 6.41 12.80 7.24
C VAL A 160 7.72 12.01 7.19
N ARG A 161 7.86 10.99 8.04
CA ARG A 161 9.09 10.19 8.11
C ARG A 161 9.24 9.24 6.92
N GLY A 162 8.12 8.81 6.35
CA GLY A 162 8.11 7.70 5.39
C GLY A 162 8.37 6.36 6.07
N ALA A 163 7.99 6.26 7.35
CA ALA A 163 8.17 5.05 8.14
C ALA A 163 6.82 4.37 8.30
N GLU A 164 6.73 3.10 7.90
CA GLU A 164 5.57 2.28 8.21
C GLU A 164 5.49 2.05 9.73
N PRO A 165 4.28 1.88 10.29
CA PRO A 165 4.13 1.41 11.66
C PRO A 165 4.86 0.07 11.85
N SER A 166 5.38 -0.16 13.07
CA SER A 166 5.91 -1.47 13.47
C SER A 166 4.87 -2.56 13.21
N LEU A 167 5.32 -3.77 12.89
CA LEU A 167 4.45 -4.89 12.58
C LEU A 167 4.62 -6.03 13.58
N ILE A 168 3.52 -6.70 13.91
CA ILE A 168 3.48 -7.99 14.60
C ILE A 168 2.63 -8.92 13.73
N ASN A 169 3.20 -10.06 13.29
CA ASN A 169 2.52 -11.03 12.42
C ASN A 169 1.87 -10.38 11.17
N SER A 170 2.61 -9.51 10.48
CA SER A 170 2.16 -8.79 9.27
C SER A 170 0.98 -7.81 9.47
N ALA A 171 0.57 -7.56 10.72
CA ALA A 171 -0.40 -6.54 11.11
C ALA A 171 0.31 -5.33 11.74
N ILE A 172 -0.29 -4.15 11.66
CA ILE A 172 0.15 -3.00 12.44
C ILE A 172 0.16 -3.36 13.93
N ASP A 173 1.32 -3.19 14.54
CA ASP A 173 1.50 -3.31 15.97
C ASP A 173 0.65 -2.26 16.67
N THR A 174 -0.40 -2.70 17.35
CA THR A 174 -1.24 -1.87 18.21
C THR A 174 -0.87 -1.97 19.69
N SER A 175 0.16 -2.75 20.04
CA SER A 175 0.64 -2.88 21.41
C SER A 175 1.29 -1.59 21.93
N GLY A 176 0.97 -1.21 23.17
CA GLY A 176 1.42 0.04 23.77
C GLY A 176 0.56 1.26 23.44
N TRP A 177 0.84 2.36 24.13
CA TRP A 177 0.04 3.59 24.08
C TRP A 177 0.57 4.54 23.01
N ALA A 178 -0.31 4.96 22.10
CA ALA A 178 -0.04 6.01 21.12
C ALA A 178 -0.82 7.27 21.48
N ILE A 179 -0.13 8.35 21.87
CA ILE A 179 -0.79 9.61 22.23
C ILE A 179 -1.18 10.33 20.93
N PRO A 180 -2.48 10.61 20.68
CA PRO A 180 -2.93 11.25 19.45
C PRO A 180 -2.75 12.77 19.52
N TRP A 181 -1.51 13.25 19.53
CA TRP A 181 -1.18 14.67 19.68
C TRP A 181 -1.90 15.58 18.67
N ALA A 182 -2.05 15.13 17.42
CA ALA A 182 -2.78 15.88 16.42
C ALA A 182 -4.27 16.04 16.77
N LEU A 183 -4.91 15.03 17.38
CA LEU A 183 -6.29 15.15 17.84
C LEU A 183 -6.44 16.16 18.98
N ILE A 184 -5.52 16.12 19.96
CA ILE A 184 -5.51 17.07 21.08
C ILE A 184 -5.34 18.50 20.55
N ALA A 185 -4.37 18.71 19.67
CA ALA A 185 -4.13 20.00 19.03
C ALA A 185 -5.31 20.45 18.17
N LEU A 186 -5.99 19.53 17.48
CA LEU A 186 -7.19 19.81 16.70
C LEU A 186 -8.33 20.28 17.61
N CYS A 187 -8.54 19.66 18.76
CA CYS A 187 -9.54 20.09 19.74
C CYS A 187 -9.28 21.52 20.23
N VAL A 188 -8.03 21.84 20.56
CA VAL A 188 -7.62 23.20 20.97
C VAL A 188 -7.82 24.20 19.83
N ALA A 189 -7.40 23.86 18.61
CA ALA A 189 -7.55 24.70 17.42
C ALA A 189 -9.03 24.96 17.08
N SER A 190 -9.87 23.92 17.19
CA SER A 190 -11.33 24.01 16.98
C SER A 190 -11.98 24.95 18.00
N TRP A 191 -11.66 24.77 19.28
CA TRP A 191 -12.16 25.63 20.35
C TRP A 191 -11.73 27.09 20.12
N TRP A 192 -10.46 27.31 19.76
CA TRP A 192 -9.94 28.65 19.49
C TRP A 192 -10.64 29.32 18.28
N ALA A 193 -10.76 28.61 17.16
CA ALA A 193 -11.44 29.11 15.96
C ALA A 193 -12.91 29.43 16.24
N TRP A 194 -13.59 28.59 17.03
CA TRP A 194 -14.96 28.86 17.48
C TRP A 194 -15.06 30.13 18.33
N ARG A 195 -14.19 30.29 19.33
CA ARG A 195 -14.13 31.49 20.18
C ARG A 195 -13.86 32.77 19.40
N LYS A 196 -13.12 32.68 18.30
CA LYS A 196 -12.80 33.82 17.42
C LYS A 196 -13.77 33.99 16.24
N HIS A 197 -14.81 33.16 16.15
CA HIS A 197 -15.77 33.13 15.04
C HIS A 197 -15.14 32.96 13.65
N TRP A 198 -14.01 32.26 13.58
CA TRP A 198 -13.27 31.97 12.36
C TRP A 198 -13.91 30.80 11.62
N ARG A 199 -15.02 31.06 10.94
CA ARG A 199 -15.85 30.04 10.27
C ARG A 199 -15.07 29.19 9.28
N ASN A 200 -14.11 29.77 8.57
CA ASN A 200 -13.30 29.08 7.59
C ASN A 200 -12.39 28.02 8.22
N GLU A 201 -11.64 28.43 9.24
CA GLU A 201 -10.73 27.57 9.97
C GLU A 201 -11.50 26.53 10.81
N LEU A 202 -12.65 26.91 11.38
CA LEU A 202 -13.52 25.98 12.10
C LEU A 202 -14.08 24.89 11.16
N ALA A 203 -14.42 25.23 9.92
CA ALA A 203 -14.87 24.24 8.93
C ALA A 203 -13.76 23.25 8.57
N LEU A 204 -12.51 23.71 8.40
CA LEU A 204 -11.34 22.83 8.22
C LEU A 204 -11.22 21.85 9.40
N CYS A 205 -11.30 22.36 10.63
CA CYS A 205 -11.20 21.52 11.82
C CYS A 205 -12.35 20.50 11.90
N GLY A 206 -13.58 20.90 11.56
CA GLY A 206 -14.74 20.02 11.53
C GLY A 206 -14.58 18.88 10.51
N ILE A 207 -14.11 19.19 9.31
CA ILE A 207 -13.81 18.18 8.27
C ILE A 207 -12.70 17.23 8.74
N ALA A 208 -11.64 17.74 9.34
CA ALA A 208 -10.56 16.91 9.90
C ALA A 208 -11.09 15.96 11.00
N GLY A 209 -11.90 16.47 11.93
CA GLY A 209 -12.51 15.64 12.97
C GLY A 209 -13.42 14.54 12.41
N ALA A 210 -14.24 14.88 11.40
CA ALA A 210 -15.10 13.91 10.74
C ALA A 210 -14.28 12.83 9.98
N LEU A 211 -13.18 13.22 9.34
CA LEU A 211 -12.24 12.29 8.69
C LEU A 211 -11.57 11.35 9.70
N ILE A 212 -11.15 11.84 10.86
CA ILE A 212 -10.56 11.00 11.92
C ILE A 212 -11.56 9.91 12.36
N ILE A 213 -12.83 10.29 12.56
CA ILE A 213 -13.89 9.34 12.93
C ILE A 213 -14.13 8.32 11.81
N ALA A 214 -14.28 8.79 10.56
CA ALA A 214 -14.47 7.91 9.41
C ALA A 214 -13.28 6.96 9.20
N GLY A 215 -12.06 7.46 9.41
CA GLY A 215 -10.83 6.68 9.36
C GLY A 215 -10.82 5.56 10.40
N ALA A 216 -11.09 5.88 11.67
CA ALA A 216 -11.16 4.89 12.74
C ALA A 216 -12.24 3.82 12.49
N ILE A 217 -13.40 4.22 11.97
CA ILE A 217 -14.47 3.28 11.60
C ILE A 217 -14.03 2.39 10.43
N ALA A 218 -13.42 2.95 9.38
CA ALA A 218 -12.93 2.16 8.25
C ALA A 218 -11.85 1.16 8.69
N ALA A 219 -10.89 1.58 9.52
CA ALA A 219 -9.87 0.69 10.09
C ALA A 219 -10.47 -0.43 10.96
N SER A 220 -11.56 -0.15 11.68
CA SER A 220 -12.24 -1.16 12.50
C SER A 220 -12.89 -2.28 11.70
N ARG A 221 -13.13 -2.05 10.40
CA ARG A 221 -13.83 -2.97 9.50
C ARG A 221 -12.89 -3.75 8.57
N ILE A 222 -11.57 -3.62 8.74
CA ILE A 222 -10.62 -4.44 8.00
C ILE A 222 -10.81 -5.91 8.39
N VAL A 223 -11.01 -6.76 7.39
CA VAL A 223 -11.16 -8.21 7.54
C VAL A 223 -9.78 -8.84 7.57
N GLY A 224 -9.50 -9.63 8.61
CA GLY A 224 -8.16 -10.19 8.83
C GLY A 224 -7.15 -9.17 9.37
N ALA A 225 -5.87 -9.42 9.11
CA ALA A 225 -4.78 -8.61 9.65
C ALA A 225 -4.71 -7.21 9.01
N PRO A 226 -4.67 -6.11 9.80
CA PRO A 226 -4.53 -4.76 9.27
C PRO A 226 -3.10 -4.50 8.79
N SER A 227 -2.79 -4.96 7.59
CA SER A 227 -1.50 -4.69 6.95
C SER A 227 -1.38 -3.20 6.56
N PRO A 228 -0.16 -2.61 6.57
CA PRO A 228 0.02 -1.17 6.39
C PRO A 228 -0.54 -0.60 5.09
N TYR A 229 -0.44 -1.35 3.99
CA TYR A 229 -0.90 -0.90 2.69
C TYR A 229 -2.41 -0.61 2.67
N LEU A 230 -3.21 -1.34 3.45
CA LEU A 230 -4.66 -1.12 3.56
C LEU A 230 -5.01 0.24 4.18
N LEU A 231 -4.05 0.87 4.86
CA LEU A 231 -4.25 2.03 5.72
C LEU A 231 -3.42 3.25 5.31
N ARG A 232 -2.60 3.16 4.25
CA ARG A 232 -1.74 4.26 3.77
C ARG A 232 -2.51 5.56 3.52
N TRP A 233 -3.74 5.49 3.00
CA TRP A 233 -4.61 6.65 2.80
C TRP A 233 -4.90 7.45 4.09
N MET A 234 -4.72 6.89 5.29
CA MET A 234 -4.82 7.63 6.55
C MET A 234 -3.74 8.71 6.73
N TRP A 235 -2.64 8.64 5.98
CA TRP A 235 -1.62 9.69 5.93
C TRP A 235 -2.23 11.02 5.47
N ALA A 236 -3.15 10.96 4.52
CA ALA A 236 -3.91 12.13 4.05
C ALA A 236 -4.74 12.75 5.17
N ILE A 237 -5.36 11.93 6.02
CA ILE A 237 -6.15 12.40 7.17
C ILE A 237 -5.25 13.09 8.20
N ALA A 238 -4.10 12.49 8.51
CA ALA A 238 -3.13 13.08 9.42
C ALA A 238 -2.60 14.42 8.89
N ALA A 239 -2.19 14.47 7.61
CA ALA A 239 -1.72 15.69 6.96
C ALA A 239 -2.81 16.77 6.92
N PHE A 240 -4.05 16.42 6.59
CA PHE A 240 -5.18 17.36 6.58
C PHE A 240 -5.52 17.87 7.98
N THR A 241 -5.36 17.04 9.01
CA THR A 241 -5.52 17.44 10.41
C THR A 241 -4.49 18.50 10.80
N TRP A 242 -3.22 18.27 10.46
CA TRP A 242 -2.16 19.25 10.69
C TRP A 242 -2.33 20.52 9.84
N LEU A 243 -2.86 20.41 8.63
CA LEU A 243 -3.25 21.55 7.81
C LEU A 243 -4.29 22.43 8.52
N ALA A 244 -5.33 21.83 9.10
CA ALA A 244 -6.36 22.56 9.84
C ALA A 244 -5.78 23.27 11.07
N ILE A 245 -4.94 22.58 11.85
CA ILE A 245 -4.26 23.15 13.02
C ILE A 245 -3.36 24.33 12.61
N ALA A 246 -2.56 24.14 11.55
CA ALA A 246 -1.66 25.17 11.03
C ALA A 246 -2.43 26.38 10.49
N ALA A 247 -3.60 26.17 9.88
CA ALA A 247 -4.45 27.27 9.40
C ALA A 247 -4.93 28.15 10.57
N VAL A 248 -5.37 27.56 11.69
CA VAL A 248 -5.76 28.30 12.90
C VAL A 248 -4.56 29.06 13.48
N ALA A 249 -3.41 28.39 13.61
CA ALA A 249 -2.19 29.00 14.15
C ALA A 249 -1.71 30.19 13.29
N LEU A 250 -1.65 30.02 11.97
CA LEU A 250 -1.26 31.07 11.03
C LEU A 250 -2.25 32.23 11.04
N ARG A 251 -3.55 31.94 11.15
CA ARG A 251 -4.59 32.98 11.28
C ARG A 251 -4.36 33.81 12.54
N GLN A 252 -4.02 33.17 13.65
CA GLN A 252 -3.69 33.86 14.91
C GLN A 252 -2.41 34.69 14.79
N ILE A 253 -1.35 34.15 14.18
CA ILE A 253 -0.09 34.87 13.96
C ILE A 253 -0.31 36.10 13.06
N ALA A 254 -1.13 35.97 12.01
CA ALA A 254 -1.44 37.04 11.06
C ALA A 254 -2.18 38.24 11.69
N LEU A 255 -2.72 38.10 12.91
CA LEU A 255 -3.27 39.24 13.66
C LEU A 255 -2.18 40.19 14.19
N THR A 256 -0.95 39.70 14.36
CA THR A 256 0.19 40.52 14.79
C THR A 256 0.78 41.33 13.64
N SER A 257 1.47 42.44 13.93
CA SER A 257 2.10 43.29 12.91
C SER A 257 3.18 42.55 12.12
N LEU A 258 4.02 41.76 12.81
CA LEU A 258 5.05 40.90 12.21
C LEU A 258 4.43 39.76 11.39
N GLY A 259 3.44 39.07 11.94
CA GLY A 259 2.77 37.97 11.25
C GLY A 259 2.04 38.41 9.99
N ARG A 260 1.40 39.58 10.00
CA ARG A 260 0.75 40.13 8.79
C ARG A 260 1.73 40.35 7.64
N ARG A 261 2.97 40.76 7.96
CA ARG A 261 4.03 41.01 6.96
C ARG A 261 4.70 39.72 6.48
N HIS A 262 4.87 38.73 7.37
CA HIS A 262 5.76 37.60 7.10
C HIS A 262 5.09 36.22 7.04
N ALA A 263 3.83 36.04 7.46
CA ALA A 263 3.20 34.71 7.53
C ALA A 263 3.22 33.96 6.19
N THR A 264 2.90 34.64 5.09
CA THR A 264 2.97 34.02 3.75
C THR A 264 4.41 33.66 3.38
N ASN A 265 5.37 34.54 3.64
CA ASN A 265 6.78 34.30 3.36
C ASN A 265 7.32 33.12 4.17
N LEU A 266 6.90 32.97 5.43
CA LEU A 266 7.26 31.83 6.27
C LEU A 266 6.75 30.51 5.68
N VAL A 267 5.50 30.47 5.20
CA VAL A 267 4.98 29.26 4.54
C VAL A 267 5.72 28.97 3.24
N VAL A 268 6.05 29.99 2.45
CA VAL A 268 6.83 29.85 1.21
C VAL A 268 8.23 29.31 1.50
N VAL A 269 8.95 29.92 2.44
CA VAL A 269 10.29 29.48 2.87
C VAL A 269 10.24 28.05 3.40
N ALA A 270 9.27 27.72 4.26
CA ALA A 270 9.08 26.36 4.76
C ALA A 270 8.80 25.36 3.63
N THR A 271 8.01 25.74 2.63
CA THR A 271 7.75 24.91 1.44
C THR A 271 9.03 24.69 0.64
N ILE A 272 9.80 25.75 0.37
CA ILE A 272 11.09 25.65 -0.33
C ILE A 272 12.04 24.74 0.44
N LEU A 273 12.14 24.87 1.76
CA LEU A 273 12.99 24.01 2.58
C LEU A 273 12.57 22.54 2.51
N VAL A 274 11.27 22.22 2.49
CA VAL A 274 10.79 20.84 2.30
C VAL A 274 11.15 20.32 0.92
N LEU A 275 10.96 21.12 -0.14
CA LEU A 275 11.33 20.74 -1.50
C LEU A 275 12.85 20.53 -1.64
N VAL A 276 13.66 21.41 -1.06
CA VAL A 276 15.12 21.26 -1.02
C VAL A 276 15.51 20.03 -0.21
N ALA A 277 14.88 19.77 0.94
CA ALA A 277 15.13 18.56 1.72
C ALA A 277 14.74 17.29 0.94
N MET A 278 13.67 17.33 0.15
CA MET A 278 13.27 16.24 -0.74
C MET A 278 14.34 15.99 -1.82
N LEU A 279 14.89 17.06 -2.42
CA LEU A 279 15.98 16.97 -3.39
C LEU A 279 17.27 16.44 -2.75
N ILE A 280 17.65 16.92 -1.56
CA ILE A 280 18.87 16.50 -0.84
C ILE A 280 18.77 15.05 -0.35
N ARG A 281 17.62 14.66 0.23
CA ARG A 281 17.35 13.27 0.63
C ARG A 281 17.48 12.33 -0.57
N GLY A 282 17.28 12.87 -1.77
CA GLY A 282 17.33 12.14 -3.02
C GLY A 282 16.21 11.11 -3.11
N VAL A 283 16.24 10.33 -4.19
CA VAL A 283 15.40 9.15 -4.28
C VAL A 283 16.04 8.07 -3.43
N ASN A 284 15.44 7.75 -2.27
CA ASN A 284 15.83 6.54 -1.57
C ASN A 284 15.23 5.36 -2.32
N LEU A 285 16.00 4.85 -3.27
CA LEU A 285 15.68 3.68 -4.08
C LEU A 285 15.79 2.38 -3.30
N THR A 286 16.14 2.34 -2.01
CA THR A 286 16.29 1.06 -1.28
C THR A 286 15.03 0.18 -1.33
N PRO A 287 13.79 0.70 -1.18
CA PRO A 287 12.59 -0.10 -1.43
C PRO A 287 12.50 -0.59 -2.88
N LEU A 288 12.94 0.23 -3.84
CA LEU A 288 13.09 -0.16 -5.24
C LEU A 288 14.29 -1.12 -5.47
N ARG A 289 15.27 -1.20 -4.55
CA ARG A 289 16.40 -2.14 -4.60
C ARG A 289 16.00 -3.52 -4.11
N LEU A 290 15.12 -3.59 -3.12
CA LEU A 290 14.39 -4.83 -2.81
C LEU A 290 13.68 -5.28 -4.08
N SER A 291 12.95 -4.40 -4.77
CA SER A 291 12.42 -4.77 -6.08
C SER A 291 13.50 -5.03 -7.13
N GLU A 292 14.70 -4.44 -7.06
CA GLU A 292 15.76 -4.62 -8.06
C GLU A 292 16.37 -6.03 -8.03
N SER A 293 16.64 -6.61 -6.85
CA SER A 293 17.09 -8.01 -6.77
C SER A 293 16.04 -8.98 -7.29
N TRP A 294 14.77 -8.79 -6.88
CA TRP A 294 13.65 -9.57 -7.38
C TRP A 294 13.41 -9.36 -8.87
N THR A 295 13.49 -8.13 -9.37
CA THR A 295 13.30 -7.79 -10.78
C THR A 295 14.45 -8.36 -11.60
N ARG A 296 15.68 -8.36 -11.10
CA ARG A 296 16.81 -9.04 -11.75
C ARG A 296 16.61 -10.54 -11.79
N ALA A 297 16.16 -11.15 -10.70
CA ALA A 297 15.84 -12.57 -10.67
C ALA A 297 14.71 -12.89 -11.66
N ILE A 298 13.59 -12.19 -11.60
CA ILE A 298 12.47 -12.35 -12.55
C ILE A 298 12.95 -12.14 -13.99
N ALA A 299 13.62 -11.03 -14.29
CA ALA A 299 14.11 -10.75 -15.64
C ALA A 299 15.13 -11.78 -16.14
N ALA A 300 15.93 -12.40 -15.26
CA ALA A 300 16.84 -13.47 -15.61
C ALA A 300 16.14 -14.83 -15.79
N LEU A 301 15.06 -15.08 -15.03
CA LEU A 301 14.31 -16.33 -15.02
C LEU A 301 13.23 -16.35 -16.12
N THR A 302 12.57 -15.24 -16.43
CA THR A 302 11.42 -15.21 -17.32
C THR A 302 11.74 -15.70 -18.73
N PRO A 303 12.80 -15.21 -19.42
CA PRO A 303 13.11 -15.71 -20.77
C PRO A 303 13.39 -17.23 -20.84
N PRO A 304 14.26 -17.82 -20.00
CA PRO A 304 14.46 -19.27 -20.03
C PRO A 304 13.21 -20.05 -19.56
N THR A 305 12.40 -19.50 -18.65
CA THR A 305 11.11 -20.10 -18.30
C THR A 305 10.18 -20.14 -19.51
N LEU A 306 9.95 -19.04 -20.21
CA LEU A 306 9.07 -19.00 -21.38
C LEU A 306 9.52 -19.97 -22.48
N ALA A 307 10.83 -20.00 -22.77
CA ALA A 307 11.40 -20.94 -23.73
C ALA A 307 11.16 -22.40 -23.33
N ALA A 308 11.18 -22.71 -22.03
CA ALA A 308 10.89 -24.05 -21.55
C ALA A 308 9.40 -24.42 -21.65
N LEU A 309 8.51 -23.43 -21.54
CA LEU A 309 7.06 -23.65 -21.62
C LEU A 309 6.60 -24.00 -23.03
N GLU A 310 7.24 -23.49 -24.08
CA GLU A 310 6.91 -23.81 -25.49
C GLU A 310 6.91 -25.32 -25.80
N GLY A 311 7.70 -26.11 -25.06
CA GLY A 311 7.82 -27.55 -25.24
C GLY A 311 6.92 -28.40 -24.33
N LEU A 312 6.11 -27.79 -23.47
CA LEU A 312 5.30 -28.52 -22.49
C LEU A 312 3.87 -28.75 -22.98
N PRO A 313 3.27 -29.89 -22.61
CA PRO A 313 1.83 -30.09 -22.74
C PRO A 313 1.03 -29.05 -21.93
N GLU A 314 0.15 -28.34 -22.63
CA GLU A 314 -0.81 -27.39 -22.06
C GLU A 314 -2.13 -28.08 -21.66
N PRO A 315 -2.89 -27.53 -20.68
CA PRO A 315 -2.60 -26.34 -19.88
C PRO A 315 -1.54 -26.56 -18.80
N ILE A 316 -0.77 -25.52 -18.47
CA ILE A 316 0.32 -25.58 -17.50
C ILE A 316 -0.13 -24.97 -16.16
N PHE A 317 -0.02 -25.74 -15.09
CA PHE A 317 -0.31 -25.28 -13.74
C PHE A 317 0.93 -24.61 -13.14
N LEU A 318 0.84 -23.32 -12.89
CA LEU A 318 1.84 -22.58 -12.13
C LEU A 318 1.60 -22.82 -10.63
N VAL A 319 2.51 -23.55 -10.01
CA VAL A 319 2.44 -23.89 -8.58
C VAL A 319 2.87 -22.69 -7.74
N ASP A 320 2.17 -22.48 -6.63
CA ASP A 320 2.49 -21.45 -5.64
C ASP A 320 3.88 -21.72 -5.06
N GLY A 321 4.71 -20.68 -5.02
CA GLY A 321 6.13 -20.80 -4.73
C GLY A 321 6.74 -19.44 -4.42
N TYR A 322 7.98 -19.46 -3.94
CA TYR A 322 8.62 -18.28 -3.37
C TYR A 322 8.68 -17.12 -4.37
N GLY A 323 8.06 -15.99 -4.02
CA GLY A 323 7.98 -14.78 -4.85
C GLY A 323 6.92 -14.81 -5.96
N LEU A 324 6.30 -15.96 -6.26
CA LEU A 324 5.25 -16.12 -7.28
C LEU A 324 3.86 -15.70 -6.82
N ASP A 325 3.69 -15.52 -5.52
CA ASP A 325 2.47 -15.03 -4.88
C ASP A 325 2.25 -13.53 -5.12
N GLY A 326 3.19 -12.88 -5.81
CA GLY A 326 3.18 -11.47 -6.21
C GLY A 326 3.66 -11.25 -7.65
N SER A 327 4.55 -10.26 -7.84
CA SER A 327 4.92 -9.71 -9.14
C SER A 327 5.54 -10.71 -10.14
N ALA A 328 6.26 -11.72 -9.66
CA ALA A 328 6.92 -12.72 -10.53
C ALA A 328 5.91 -13.63 -11.24
N GLY A 329 4.91 -14.11 -10.51
CA GLY A 329 3.84 -14.93 -11.08
C GLY A 329 3.01 -14.13 -12.08
N LEU A 330 2.74 -12.86 -11.78
CA LEU A 330 2.09 -11.92 -12.69
C LEU A 330 2.87 -11.73 -14.01
N ASP A 331 4.18 -11.52 -13.93
CA ASP A 331 5.03 -11.31 -15.11
C ASP A 331 5.06 -12.55 -16.01
N VAL A 332 5.29 -13.73 -15.43
CA VAL A 332 5.32 -15.01 -16.16
C VAL A 332 3.96 -15.29 -16.81
N LEU A 333 2.85 -15.10 -16.09
CA LEU A 333 1.50 -15.31 -16.65
C LEU A 333 1.20 -14.32 -17.78
N ALA A 334 1.54 -13.04 -17.61
CA ALA A 334 1.31 -12.02 -18.62
C ALA A 334 2.11 -12.29 -19.90
N GLN A 335 3.41 -12.59 -19.77
CA GLN A 335 4.25 -12.88 -20.93
C GLN A 335 3.90 -14.23 -21.59
N ALA A 336 3.49 -15.24 -20.81
CA ALA A 336 2.98 -16.49 -21.37
C ALA A 336 1.68 -16.27 -22.17
N GLU A 337 0.75 -15.44 -21.67
CA GLU A 337 -0.48 -15.08 -22.39
C GLU A 337 -0.17 -14.32 -23.69
N GLU A 338 0.80 -13.40 -23.68
CA GLU A 338 1.28 -12.71 -24.88
C GLU A 338 1.94 -13.66 -25.89
N ALA A 339 2.64 -14.70 -25.42
CA ALA A 339 3.22 -15.75 -26.23
C ALA A 339 2.20 -16.82 -26.70
N GLY A 340 0.96 -16.76 -26.21
CA GLY A 340 -0.10 -17.71 -26.55
C GLY A 340 -0.01 -19.06 -25.83
N ILE A 341 0.71 -19.14 -24.71
CA ILE A 341 0.91 -20.35 -23.90
C ILE A 341 -0.12 -20.36 -22.75
N ASP A 342 -0.91 -21.43 -22.62
CA ASP A 342 -1.95 -21.55 -21.59
C ASP A 342 -1.38 -21.89 -20.19
N VAL A 343 -0.81 -20.88 -19.52
CA VAL A 343 -0.37 -20.96 -18.12
C VAL A 343 -1.45 -20.44 -17.18
N ARG A 344 -1.78 -21.21 -16.14
CA ARG A 344 -2.86 -20.89 -15.19
C ARG A 344 -2.46 -21.15 -13.74
N ARG A 345 -3.17 -20.51 -12.81
CA ARG A 345 -3.00 -20.70 -11.36
C ARG A 345 -4.10 -21.56 -10.75
N GLY A 346 -3.91 -21.95 -9.48
CA GLY A 346 -4.98 -22.56 -8.70
C GLY A 346 -6.20 -21.63 -8.52
N PRO A 347 -7.40 -22.19 -8.31
CA PRO A 347 -8.62 -21.40 -8.12
C PRO A 347 -8.56 -20.45 -6.90
N SER A 348 -7.71 -20.74 -5.93
CA SER A 348 -7.40 -19.85 -4.79
C SER A 348 -6.94 -18.45 -5.22
N TRP A 349 -6.41 -18.31 -6.44
CA TRP A 349 -5.92 -17.05 -6.99
C TRP A 349 -6.90 -16.35 -7.93
N ALA A 350 -8.11 -16.88 -8.11
CA ALA A 350 -9.12 -16.28 -8.97
C ALA A 350 -9.45 -14.83 -8.58
N TYR A 351 -9.32 -14.48 -7.30
CA TYR A 351 -9.54 -13.11 -6.83
C TYR A 351 -8.52 -12.09 -7.36
N ILE A 352 -7.33 -12.53 -7.81
CA ILE A 352 -6.30 -11.68 -8.43
C ILE A 352 -6.37 -11.79 -9.96
N TYR A 353 -6.37 -13.01 -10.50
CA TYR A 353 -6.20 -13.22 -11.94
C TYR A 353 -7.51 -13.40 -12.74
N GLY A 354 -8.63 -13.60 -12.02
CA GLY A 354 -9.92 -13.97 -12.58
C GLY A 354 -10.04 -15.46 -12.93
N ASP A 355 -11.27 -15.96 -12.97
CA ASP A 355 -11.57 -17.39 -13.21
C ASP A 355 -11.05 -17.92 -14.55
N LYS A 356 -10.83 -17.04 -15.54
CA LYS A 356 -10.30 -17.43 -16.86
C LYS A 356 -8.83 -17.81 -16.84
N ARG A 357 -8.09 -17.39 -15.81
CA ARG A 357 -6.64 -17.66 -15.64
C ARG A 357 -6.38 -18.67 -14.53
N THR A 358 -7.42 -19.40 -14.11
CA THR A 358 -7.30 -20.45 -13.10
C THR A 358 -7.71 -21.81 -13.66
N ILE A 359 -7.15 -22.86 -13.06
CA ILE A 359 -7.44 -24.26 -13.40
C ILE A 359 -7.24 -25.12 -12.15
N GLU A 360 -8.02 -26.20 -12.02
CA GLU A 360 -7.74 -27.21 -11.00
C GLU A 360 -6.44 -27.93 -11.32
N ARG A 361 -5.63 -28.19 -10.29
CA ARG A 361 -4.32 -28.84 -10.45
C ARG A 361 -4.42 -30.15 -11.22
N SER A 362 -5.45 -30.96 -10.94
CA SER A 362 -5.68 -32.25 -11.59
C SER A 362 -6.06 -32.18 -13.08
N GLN A 363 -6.39 -30.99 -13.59
CA GLN A 363 -6.78 -30.78 -14.98
C GLN A 363 -5.63 -30.25 -15.85
N ALA A 364 -4.50 -29.90 -15.24
CA ALA A 364 -3.33 -29.47 -15.99
C ALA A 364 -2.57 -30.66 -16.58
N ALA A 365 -1.89 -30.42 -17.69
CA ALA A 365 -1.07 -31.42 -18.36
C ALA A 365 0.42 -31.34 -17.95
N SER A 366 0.84 -30.20 -17.39
CA SER A 366 2.19 -29.97 -16.86
C SER A 366 2.16 -29.01 -15.66
N GLU A 367 3.24 -29.01 -14.88
CA GLU A 367 3.45 -28.06 -13.78
C GLU A 367 4.71 -27.22 -13.98
N LEU A 368 4.66 -25.98 -13.50
CA LEU A 368 5.78 -25.07 -13.39
C LEU A 368 5.95 -24.62 -11.93
N LEU A 369 7.15 -24.77 -11.38
CA LEU A 369 7.45 -24.42 -9.99
C LEU A 369 8.65 -23.49 -9.92
N PHE A 370 8.59 -22.49 -9.03
CA PHE A 370 9.74 -21.68 -8.65
C PHE A 370 10.05 -21.94 -7.18
N LEU A 371 11.23 -22.52 -6.93
CA LEU A 371 11.63 -23.03 -5.63
C LEU A 371 12.97 -22.43 -5.21
N THR A 372 13.15 -22.26 -3.90
CA THR A 372 14.40 -21.80 -3.28
C THR A 372 14.86 -22.78 -2.21
N ASP A 373 16.13 -22.67 -1.82
CA ASP A 373 16.69 -23.28 -0.61
C ASP A 373 16.32 -24.77 -0.42
N SER A 374 15.79 -25.17 0.74
CA SER A 374 15.43 -26.56 1.02
C SER A 374 14.34 -27.12 0.10
N ALA A 375 13.37 -26.31 -0.32
CA ALA A 375 12.32 -26.74 -1.25
C ALA A 375 12.89 -27.10 -2.63
N ARG A 376 13.91 -26.35 -3.09
CA ARG A 376 14.67 -26.68 -4.31
C ARG A 376 15.38 -28.03 -4.17
N LEU A 377 16.09 -28.25 -3.07
CA LEU A 377 16.82 -29.50 -2.83
C LEU A 377 15.88 -30.72 -2.74
N GLU A 378 14.73 -30.55 -2.10
CA GLU A 378 13.69 -31.57 -2.05
C GLU A 378 13.18 -31.92 -3.45
N MET A 379 12.91 -30.92 -4.27
CA MET A 379 12.43 -31.14 -5.64
C MET A 379 13.48 -31.78 -6.55
N GLN A 380 14.78 -31.50 -6.35
CA GLN A 380 15.86 -32.17 -7.09
C GLN A 380 15.89 -33.70 -6.86
N THR A 381 15.38 -34.18 -5.72
CA THR A 381 15.30 -35.62 -5.45
C THR A 381 14.07 -36.29 -6.05
N ASN A 382 13.12 -35.52 -6.58
CA ASN A 382 11.88 -36.04 -7.12
C ASN A 382 12.04 -36.39 -8.62
N PRO A 383 11.91 -37.67 -9.02
CA PRO A 383 12.08 -38.08 -10.42
C PRO A 383 10.97 -37.55 -11.35
N ASP A 384 9.83 -37.13 -10.79
CA ASP A 384 8.70 -36.62 -11.58
C ASP A 384 8.93 -35.18 -12.07
N TYR A 385 9.98 -34.50 -11.58
CA TYR A 385 10.31 -33.13 -11.97
C TYR A 385 11.75 -33.03 -12.47
N ARG A 386 12.01 -32.01 -13.27
CA ARG A 386 13.37 -31.66 -13.70
C ARG A 386 13.61 -30.17 -13.52
N GLU A 387 14.80 -29.83 -13.05
CA GLU A 387 15.28 -28.45 -12.99
C GLU A 387 15.68 -28.00 -14.39
N ILE A 388 15.13 -26.88 -14.84
CA ILE A 388 15.44 -26.31 -16.16
C ILE A 388 16.50 -25.23 -16.03
N PHE A 389 16.38 -24.39 -15.02
CA PHE A 389 17.20 -23.21 -14.88
C PHE A 389 17.30 -22.79 -13.41
N SER A 390 18.47 -22.27 -13.03
CA SER A 390 18.76 -21.78 -11.69
C SER A 390 19.46 -20.43 -11.81
N TYR A 391 19.08 -19.49 -10.96
CA TYR A 391 19.66 -18.16 -10.89
C TYR A 391 20.10 -17.85 -9.47
N ASP A 392 21.39 -17.53 -9.33
CA ASP A 392 21.94 -16.96 -8.12
C ASP A 392 22.05 -15.43 -8.29
N PRO A 393 21.28 -14.62 -7.55
CA PRO A 393 21.38 -13.16 -7.64
C PRO A 393 22.64 -12.60 -6.96
N LEU A 394 23.36 -13.41 -6.18
CA LEU A 394 24.61 -13.02 -5.53
C LEU A 394 25.80 -13.26 -6.45
N THR A 395 26.75 -12.32 -6.46
CA THR A 395 28.07 -12.58 -7.05
C THR A 395 28.80 -13.70 -6.29
N PRO A 396 29.80 -14.37 -6.90
CA PRO A 396 30.55 -15.42 -6.23
C PRO A 396 31.12 -15.02 -4.85
N ASP A 397 31.63 -13.80 -4.73
CA ASP A 397 32.17 -13.27 -3.48
C ASP A 397 31.07 -13.06 -2.43
N GLN A 398 29.92 -12.52 -2.84
CA GLN A 398 28.75 -12.36 -1.97
C GLN A 398 28.18 -13.70 -1.52
N ARG A 399 28.15 -14.70 -2.40
CA ARG A 399 27.71 -16.06 -2.05
C ARG A 399 28.67 -16.73 -1.07
N ALA A 400 29.98 -16.55 -1.25
CA ALA A 400 30.97 -17.02 -0.30
C ALA A 400 30.82 -16.35 1.08
N GLU A 401 30.59 -15.03 1.11
CA GLU A 401 30.31 -14.30 2.36
C GLU A 401 29.02 -14.78 3.03
N PHE A 402 27.94 -14.96 2.26
CA PHE A 402 26.68 -15.49 2.75
C PHE A 402 26.87 -16.86 3.40
N ASN A 403 27.54 -17.79 2.71
CA ASN A 403 27.80 -19.13 3.21
C ASN A 403 28.68 -19.13 4.46
N ALA A 404 29.65 -18.21 4.56
CA ALA A 404 30.49 -18.06 5.75
C ALA A 404 29.67 -17.57 6.97
N LEU A 405 28.74 -16.63 6.76
CA LEU A 405 27.83 -16.15 7.80
C LEU A 405 26.86 -17.24 8.24
N VAL A 406 26.27 -17.98 7.30
CA VAL A 406 25.41 -19.14 7.60
C VAL A 406 26.19 -20.18 8.42
N SER A 407 27.39 -20.53 7.98
CA SER A 407 28.24 -21.49 8.69
C SER A 407 28.59 -21.03 10.10
N LYS A 408 28.79 -19.73 10.32
CA LYS A 408 29.12 -19.16 11.63
C LYS A 408 27.94 -19.19 12.61
N TYR A 409 26.73 -18.88 12.14
CA TYR A 409 25.56 -18.66 13.00
C TYR A 409 24.55 -19.82 13.02
N ALA A 410 24.68 -20.76 12.08
CA ALA A 410 23.89 -21.98 12.01
C ALA A 410 24.77 -23.23 11.93
N ALA A 411 25.98 -23.18 12.51
CA ALA A 411 26.78 -24.38 12.74
C ALA A 411 26.04 -25.35 13.66
N PHE A 412 26.08 -26.63 13.31
CA PHE A 412 25.66 -27.73 14.15
C PHE A 412 26.47 -28.98 13.80
N ASP A 413 26.57 -29.91 14.74
CA ASP A 413 27.24 -31.19 14.51
C ASP A 413 26.30 -32.12 13.73
N ALA A 414 26.51 -32.21 12.41
CA ALA A 414 25.74 -33.11 11.56
C ALA A 414 25.99 -34.57 11.94
N GLN A 415 24.91 -35.33 12.16
CA GLN A 415 25.03 -36.75 12.45
C GLN A 415 25.58 -37.50 11.22
N PRO A 416 26.39 -38.56 11.41
CA PRO A 416 26.84 -39.40 10.30
C PRO A 416 25.65 -39.94 9.49
N GLY A 417 25.67 -39.72 8.18
CA GLY A 417 24.61 -40.18 7.25
C GLY A 417 23.46 -39.18 7.04
N MET A 418 23.49 -38.00 7.65
CA MET A 418 22.47 -36.96 7.44
C MET A 418 22.52 -36.42 6.01
N SER A 419 21.36 -36.39 5.33
CA SER A 419 21.26 -35.90 3.94
C SER A 419 21.52 -34.40 3.85
N THR A 420 21.94 -33.90 2.68
CA THR A 420 22.13 -32.47 2.45
C THR A 420 20.85 -31.66 2.69
N LEU A 421 19.69 -32.20 2.32
CA LEU A 421 18.39 -31.58 2.57
C LEU A 421 18.12 -31.41 4.06
N ASP A 422 18.35 -32.45 4.86
CA ASP A 422 18.12 -32.40 6.30
C ASP A 422 19.08 -31.41 6.97
N GLN A 423 20.33 -31.35 6.50
CA GLN A 423 21.30 -30.38 7.01
C GLN A 423 20.85 -28.93 6.74
N VAL A 424 20.36 -28.64 5.53
CA VAL A 424 19.86 -27.30 5.17
C VAL A 424 18.62 -26.94 5.98
N ARG A 425 17.67 -27.88 6.18
CA ARG A 425 16.48 -27.64 7.03
C ARG A 425 16.84 -27.28 8.47
N VAL A 426 17.85 -27.94 9.04
CA VAL A 426 18.35 -27.59 10.38
C VAL A 426 19.00 -26.21 10.38
N GLN A 427 19.81 -25.89 9.37
CA GLN A 427 20.43 -24.56 9.23
C GLN A 427 19.38 -23.45 9.11
N GLU A 428 18.34 -23.63 8.30
CA GLU A 428 17.24 -22.69 8.15
C GLU A 428 16.55 -22.41 9.50
N GLN A 429 16.28 -23.44 10.29
CA GLN A 429 15.69 -23.27 11.63
C GLN A 429 16.60 -22.51 12.60
N LEU A 430 17.91 -22.77 12.57
CA LEU A 430 18.89 -22.06 13.40
C LEU A 430 19.03 -20.59 12.97
N LEU A 431 19.11 -20.34 11.67
CA LEU A 431 19.13 -18.99 11.09
C LEU A 431 17.87 -18.21 11.44
N GLN A 432 16.69 -18.85 11.39
CA GLN A 432 15.44 -18.21 11.75
C GLN A 432 15.44 -17.76 13.21
N LYS A 433 15.92 -18.61 14.14
CA LYS A 433 16.06 -18.26 15.56
C LYS A 433 17.05 -17.11 15.77
N TRP A 434 18.22 -17.15 15.12
CA TRP A 434 19.21 -16.08 15.22
C TRP A 434 18.67 -14.75 14.66
N THR A 435 18.01 -14.81 13.49
CA THR A 435 17.38 -13.64 12.85
C THR A 435 16.32 -13.00 13.75
N GLN A 436 15.47 -13.80 14.39
CA GLN A 436 14.47 -13.29 15.34
C GLN A 436 15.12 -12.61 16.55
N ALA A 437 16.22 -13.16 17.08
CA ALA A 437 16.93 -12.56 18.19
C ALA A 437 17.60 -11.22 17.81
N GLU A 438 18.20 -11.14 16.63
CA GLU A 438 18.82 -9.91 16.10
C GLU A 438 17.78 -8.81 15.79
N LEU A 439 16.62 -9.18 15.23
CA LEU A 439 15.52 -8.26 14.98
C LEU A 439 14.91 -7.70 16.28
N ALA A 440 14.91 -8.49 17.35
CA ALA A 440 14.45 -8.05 18.67
C ALA A 440 15.50 -7.18 19.41
N ALA A 441 16.75 -7.18 18.97
CA ALA A 441 17.82 -6.43 19.61
C ALA A 441 17.69 -4.92 19.35
N LYS A 442 17.99 -4.09 20.36
CA LYS A 442 18.02 -2.62 20.21
C LYS A 442 19.03 -2.14 19.17
N SER A 443 20.10 -2.90 18.97
CA SER A 443 21.16 -2.61 17.99
C SER A 443 21.64 -3.93 17.37
N PRO A 444 21.19 -4.28 16.16
CA PRO A 444 21.59 -5.51 15.49
C PRO A 444 23.09 -5.53 15.18
N SER A 445 23.67 -6.73 15.19
CA SER A 445 25.10 -6.95 14.94
C SER A 445 25.52 -6.54 13.52
N ALA A 446 26.81 -6.25 13.34
CA ALA A 446 27.36 -5.94 12.02
C ALA A 446 27.26 -7.13 11.05
N ASP A 447 27.35 -8.34 11.59
CA ASP A 447 27.21 -9.58 10.82
C ASP A 447 25.76 -9.79 10.41
N PHE A 448 24.79 -9.52 11.29
CA PHE A 448 23.38 -9.53 10.94
C PHE A 448 23.07 -8.52 9.82
N LYS A 449 23.59 -7.29 9.88
CA LYS A 449 23.37 -6.29 8.83
C LYS A 449 23.91 -6.75 7.47
N ARG A 450 25.06 -7.43 7.45
CA ARG A 450 25.66 -7.98 6.23
C ARG A 450 24.86 -9.18 5.71
N TYR A 451 24.56 -10.14 6.57
CA TYR A 451 23.71 -11.29 6.26
C TYR A 451 22.35 -10.84 5.72
N PHE A 452 21.69 -9.92 6.41
CA PHE A 452 20.39 -9.41 6.02
C PHE A 452 20.46 -8.69 4.67
N LYS A 453 21.52 -7.90 4.41
CA LYS A 453 21.72 -7.29 3.09
C LYS A 453 21.82 -8.34 1.98
N LEU A 454 22.61 -9.39 2.19
CA LEU A 454 22.76 -10.48 1.21
C LEU A 454 21.47 -11.29 1.05
N LEU A 455 20.72 -11.50 2.14
CA LEU A 455 19.40 -12.13 2.09
C LEU A 455 18.40 -11.30 1.28
N LEU A 456 18.45 -9.98 1.41
CA LEU A 456 17.62 -9.04 0.63
C LEU A 456 18.01 -9.01 -0.86
N ASP A 457 19.27 -9.29 -1.18
CA ASP A 457 19.73 -9.46 -2.56
C ASP A 457 19.20 -10.76 -3.19
N GLY A 458 18.61 -11.67 -2.39
CA GLY A 458 17.78 -12.80 -2.83
C GLY A 458 18.45 -14.18 -2.68
N PRO A 459 17.67 -15.26 -2.44
CA PRO A 459 18.18 -16.62 -2.46
C PRO A 459 18.41 -17.11 -3.89
N ILE A 460 19.02 -18.29 -4.03
CA ILE A 460 19.05 -19.00 -5.31
C ILE A 460 17.63 -19.42 -5.64
N VAL A 461 17.15 -19.02 -6.82
CA VAL A 461 15.81 -19.38 -7.32
C VAL A 461 15.98 -20.36 -8.47
N SER A 462 15.16 -21.40 -8.51
CA SER A 462 15.23 -22.42 -9.56
C SER A 462 13.85 -22.81 -10.06
N VAL A 463 13.80 -23.05 -11.37
CA VAL A 463 12.59 -23.35 -12.12
C VAL A 463 12.55 -24.84 -12.39
N PHE A 464 11.48 -25.49 -11.95
CA PHE A 464 11.21 -26.89 -12.22
C PHE A 464 9.98 -27.02 -13.09
N VAL A 465 10.00 -28.05 -13.94
CA VAL A 465 8.80 -28.52 -14.63
C VAL A 465 8.56 -29.98 -14.38
N SER A 466 7.31 -30.39 -14.44
CA SER A 466 6.95 -31.80 -14.37
C SER A 466 7.36 -32.54 -15.66
N ASN A 467 7.72 -33.82 -15.53
CA ASN A 467 8.00 -34.71 -16.64
C ASN A 467 6.72 -35.34 -17.24
N GLY A 468 5.55 -35.04 -16.66
CA GLY A 468 4.23 -35.51 -17.05
C GLY A 468 3.13 -34.76 -16.30
N PRO A 469 1.87 -35.21 -16.37
CA PRO A 469 0.79 -34.54 -15.68
C PRO A 469 0.99 -34.53 -14.15
N PRO A 470 0.45 -33.50 -13.45
CA PRO A 470 0.35 -33.43 -12.00
C PRO A 470 -0.08 -34.76 -11.38
N ARG A 471 0.63 -35.21 -10.33
CA ARG A 471 0.24 -36.38 -9.53
C ARG A 471 -0.50 -35.99 -8.27
#